data_AF-A0AAW2H4B8-F1
#
_entry.id   AF-A0AAW2H4B8-F1
#
_cell.length_a   1.000
_cell.length_b   1.000
_cell.length_c   1.000
_cell.angle_alpha   90.00
_cell.angle_beta   90.00
_cell.angle_gamma   90.00
#
_symmetry.space_group_name_H-M   'P 1'
#
loop_
_entity.id
_entity.type
_entity.pdbx_description
1 polymer ?
#
loop_
_entity_poly.entity_id
_entity_poly.type
_entity_poly.pdbx_seq_one_letter_code
_entity_poly.pdbx_strand_id
1 'polypeptide(L)'
;MQESSSSTKNDNDHENNEPPSKNAKAAEKKKLIEQIKELRFIIKQCKQDLQISCFKDVEKYVTKEHLQRLEISPRELPNVEYDLQTDLYRFAGFWCVKSQRHELIFNFTSSNKEQKDYTYAVQIFIENKKSTLGKWVMPMSINMDQLLSETPIKEPKDLISFVKNCKHHVACYTVRQEQFLSLQKHISQIKYCTLQTDIGFRLISLELFGTYDKENNKYMNLIIHLRYYSDKARPYAIEVDTRDKSKLSDETKQKLKSWLKKFRMYNLQTAFDKILKEDSIFIWTQTNDESLLELNV
;
A
#
# COMPACT_ATOMS: atom_id res chain seq x y z
N MET A 1 -73.15 30.09 8.76
CA MET A 1 -74.37 29.27 9.01
C MET A 1 -74.12 27.91 8.38
N GLN A 2 -73.75 26.94 9.23
CA GLN A 2 -74.59 25.77 9.58
C GLN A 2 -74.93 24.93 8.34
N GLU A 3 -74.19 23.83 8.11
CA GLU A 3 -74.41 22.48 8.67
C GLU A 3 -75.83 21.96 8.47
N SER A 4 -75.93 20.79 7.83
CA SER A 4 -76.77 19.62 8.19
C SER A 4 -76.60 18.58 7.07
N SER A 5 -75.90 17.45 7.20
CA SER A 5 -76.08 16.28 8.09
C SER A 5 -77.37 15.47 7.86
N SER A 6 -77.23 14.24 7.37
CA SER A 6 -77.91 13.00 7.83
C SER A 6 -77.41 11.80 6.99
N SER A 7 -76.57 10.91 7.52
CA SER A 7 -76.89 9.67 8.28
C SER A 7 -77.72 8.66 7.47
N THR A 8 -77.30 7.41 7.26
CA THR A 8 -77.27 6.32 8.27
C THR A 8 -76.47 5.12 7.69
N LYS A 9 -75.31 4.75 8.25
CA LYS A 9 -75.02 3.53 9.07
C LYS A 9 -75.63 2.20 8.58
N ASN A 10 -74.76 1.21 8.29
CA ASN A 10 -74.64 0.03 9.14
C ASN A 10 -73.34 -0.76 8.89
N ASP A 11 -72.83 -1.26 10.02
CA ASP A 11 -71.60 -2.00 10.29
C ASP A 11 -71.42 -3.31 9.49
N ASN A 12 -70.17 -3.67 9.21
CA ASN A 12 -69.54 -4.81 9.87
C ASN A 12 -68.05 -4.93 9.52
N ASP A 13 -67.25 -4.97 10.59
CA ASP A 13 -65.89 -5.46 10.65
C ASP A 13 -65.75 -6.82 9.96
N HIS A 14 -64.68 -6.97 9.16
CA HIS A 14 -63.79 -8.11 9.34
C HIS A 14 -62.46 -7.86 8.66
N GLU A 15 -61.40 -7.81 9.49
CA GLU A 15 -60.03 -8.08 9.08
C GLU A 15 -59.99 -9.28 8.12
N ASN A 16 -59.43 -9.08 6.94
CA ASN A 16 -58.86 -10.19 6.17
C ASN A 16 -57.44 -9.79 5.75
N ASN A 17 -56.55 -9.83 6.74
CA ASN A 17 -55.13 -10.05 6.52
C ASN A 17 -54.98 -11.45 5.91
N GLU A 18 -55.17 -11.57 4.59
CA GLU A 18 -54.82 -12.78 3.86
C GLU A 18 -53.32 -13.03 4.03
N PRO A 19 -52.89 -14.14 4.66
CA PRO A 19 -51.48 -14.43 4.78
C PRO A 19 -50.92 -14.66 3.37
N PRO A 20 -49.76 -14.06 3.00
CA PRO A 20 -49.18 -14.28 1.69
C PRO A 20 -49.03 -15.78 1.47
N SER A 21 -49.76 -16.28 0.46
CA SER A 21 -49.83 -17.66 0.04
C SER A 21 -48.46 -18.33 0.21
N LYS A 22 -48.40 -19.36 1.07
CA LYS A 22 -47.18 -20.16 1.33
C LYS A 22 -46.52 -20.65 0.02
N ASN A 23 -47.29 -20.74 -1.06
CA ASN A 23 -46.82 -21.13 -2.40
C ASN A 23 -46.01 -20.05 -3.11
N ALA A 24 -46.28 -18.74 -2.89
CA ALA A 24 -45.52 -17.66 -3.51
C ALA A 24 -44.10 -17.57 -2.93
N LYS A 25 -43.98 -17.64 -1.60
CA LYS A 25 -42.68 -17.69 -0.90
C LYS A 25 -41.87 -18.96 -1.25
N ALA A 26 -42.55 -20.08 -1.47
CA ALA A 26 -41.91 -21.33 -1.89
C ALA A 26 -41.38 -21.25 -3.33
N ALA A 27 -42.10 -20.59 -4.24
CA ALA A 27 -41.68 -20.37 -5.61
C ALA A 27 -40.45 -19.43 -5.70
N GLU A 28 -40.46 -18.33 -4.94
CA GLU A 28 -39.29 -17.43 -4.84
C GLU A 28 -38.06 -18.14 -4.26
N LYS A 29 -38.25 -18.97 -3.23
CA LYS A 29 -37.16 -19.76 -2.65
C LYS A 29 -36.55 -20.73 -3.67
N LYS A 30 -37.37 -21.39 -4.50
CA LYS A 30 -36.87 -22.25 -5.59
C LYS A 30 -36.07 -21.44 -6.61
N LYS A 31 -36.60 -20.28 -7.03
CA LYS A 31 -35.92 -19.38 -7.98
C LYS A 31 -34.55 -18.92 -7.46
N LEU A 32 -34.46 -18.54 -6.19
CA LEU A 32 -33.20 -18.16 -5.54
C LEU A 32 -32.21 -19.32 -5.48
N ILE A 33 -32.67 -20.55 -5.22
CA ILE A 33 -31.81 -21.74 -5.23
C ILE A 33 -31.26 -22.00 -6.64
N GLU A 34 -32.08 -21.84 -7.68
CA GLU A 34 -31.67 -21.95 -9.08
C GLU A 34 -30.56 -20.93 -9.41
N GLN A 35 -30.78 -19.66 -9.06
CA GLN A 35 -29.84 -18.58 -9.29
C GLN A 35 -28.52 -18.77 -8.52
N ILE A 36 -28.57 -19.29 -7.29
CA ILE A 36 -27.37 -19.63 -6.52
C ILE A 36 -26.59 -20.76 -7.21
N LYS A 37 -27.26 -21.76 -7.78
CA LYS A 37 -26.59 -22.83 -8.54
C LYS A 37 -25.90 -22.28 -9.78
N GLU A 38 -26.58 -21.41 -10.51
CA GLU A 38 -26.06 -20.77 -11.72
C GLU A 38 -24.84 -19.88 -11.41
N LEU A 39 -24.92 -19.05 -10.37
CA LEU A 39 -23.79 -18.23 -9.90
C LEU A 39 -22.60 -19.09 -9.45
N ARG A 40 -22.85 -20.22 -8.77
CA ARG A 40 -21.78 -21.17 -8.39
C ARG A 40 -21.12 -21.81 -9.60
N PHE A 41 -21.90 -22.11 -10.64
CA PHE A 41 -21.39 -22.64 -11.90
C PHE A 41 -20.50 -21.61 -12.61
N ILE A 42 -20.96 -20.36 -12.73
CA ILE A 42 -20.18 -19.26 -13.32
C ILE A 42 -18.88 -19.02 -12.53
N ILE A 43 -18.95 -18.97 -11.20
CA ILE A 43 -17.75 -18.85 -10.36
C ILE A 43 -16.76 -20.00 -10.63
N LYS A 44 -17.26 -21.23 -10.80
CA LYS A 44 -16.42 -22.39 -11.10
C LYS A 44 -15.77 -22.26 -12.48
N GLN A 45 -16.52 -21.82 -13.48
CA GLN A 45 -16.02 -21.61 -14.83
C GLN A 45 -14.98 -20.49 -14.87
N CYS A 46 -15.25 -19.33 -14.25
CA CYS A 46 -14.27 -18.25 -14.11
C CYS A 46 -13.01 -18.72 -13.37
N LYS A 47 -13.12 -19.57 -12.35
CA LYS A 47 -11.95 -20.14 -11.66
C LYS A 47 -11.12 -21.05 -12.56
N GLN A 48 -11.77 -21.82 -13.42
CA GLN A 48 -11.11 -22.67 -14.43
C GLN A 48 -10.42 -21.81 -15.50
N ASP A 49 -11.09 -20.79 -16.01
CA ASP A 49 -10.56 -19.87 -17.01
C ASP A 49 -9.38 -19.04 -16.48
N LEU A 50 -9.43 -18.67 -15.19
CA LEU A 50 -8.36 -17.92 -14.52
C LEU A 50 -7.19 -18.80 -14.03
N GLN A 51 -7.22 -20.13 -14.25
CA GLN A 51 -6.23 -21.09 -13.75
C GLN A 51 -5.92 -20.92 -12.25
N ILE A 52 -6.91 -20.52 -11.44
CA ILE A 52 -6.72 -20.37 -9.98
C ILE A 52 -6.88 -21.75 -9.35
N SER A 53 -5.84 -22.58 -9.44
CA SER A 53 -5.74 -23.79 -8.63
C SER A 53 -5.53 -23.37 -7.17
N CYS A 54 -6.54 -23.53 -6.33
CA CYS A 54 -6.34 -23.49 -4.90
C CYS A 54 -5.34 -24.60 -4.53
N PHE A 55 -4.29 -24.25 -3.75
CA PHE A 55 -3.21 -25.16 -3.32
C PHE A 55 -3.67 -26.51 -2.72
N LYS A 56 -4.95 -26.64 -2.36
CA LYS A 56 -5.51 -27.83 -1.74
C LYS A 56 -5.81 -28.99 -2.71
N ASP A 57 -5.81 -28.76 -4.03
CA ASP A 57 -6.23 -29.76 -5.02
C ASP A 57 -5.08 -30.34 -5.86
N VAL A 58 -3.82 -29.97 -5.59
CA VAL A 58 -2.66 -30.43 -6.38
C VAL A 58 -2.42 -31.94 -6.21
N GLU A 59 -2.74 -32.55 -5.06
CA GLU A 59 -2.59 -33.99 -4.84
C GLU A 59 -3.50 -34.85 -5.74
N LYS A 60 -4.63 -34.32 -6.22
CA LYS A 60 -5.59 -35.10 -7.02
C LYS A 60 -5.25 -35.19 -8.51
N TYR A 61 -4.38 -34.32 -9.01
CA TYR A 61 -3.99 -34.30 -10.43
C TYR A 61 -2.69 -35.07 -10.70
N VAL A 62 -1.97 -35.48 -9.66
CA VAL A 62 -0.81 -36.38 -9.79
C VAL A 62 -1.30 -37.83 -9.68
N THR A 63 -2.21 -38.23 -10.56
CA THR A 63 -2.51 -39.65 -10.75
C THR A 63 -1.31 -40.33 -11.42
N LYS A 64 -1.00 -41.55 -10.96
CA LYS A 64 0.14 -42.43 -11.30
C LYS A 64 0.50 -42.60 -12.79
N GLU A 65 -0.25 -42.07 -13.73
CA GLU A 65 -0.07 -42.26 -15.16
C GLU A 65 0.98 -41.33 -15.80
N HIS A 66 1.40 -40.24 -15.13
CA HIS A 66 2.47 -39.37 -15.65
C HIS A 66 3.89 -39.76 -15.22
N LEU A 67 4.04 -40.70 -14.29
CA LEU A 67 5.35 -41.12 -13.78
C LEU A 67 6.04 -42.22 -14.61
N GLN A 68 5.39 -42.77 -15.63
CA GLN A 68 5.94 -43.91 -16.40
C GLN A 68 6.66 -43.53 -17.70
N ARG A 69 6.89 -42.25 -18.01
CA ARG A 69 7.48 -41.84 -19.30
C ARG A 69 8.73 -41.00 -19.26
N LEU A 70 9.43 -40.98 -18.14
CA LEU A 70 10.68 -40.28 -18.01
C LEU A 70 11.71 -41.22 -17.38
N GLU A 71 12.26 -42.10 -18.21
CA GLU A 71 13.60 -42.69 -17.96
C GLU A 71 14.62 -41.55 -18.04
N ILE A 72 14.69 -40.74 -16.98
CA ILE A 72 15.71 -39.71 -16.80
C ILE A 72 16.90 -40.42 -16.17
N SER A 73 18.05 -40.35 -16.83
CA SER A 73 19.30 -40.88 -16.30
C SER A 73 19.60 -40.26 -14.92
N PRO A 74 20.24 -40.98 -13.98
CA PRO A 74 20.36 -40.59 -12.57
C PRO A 74 21.40 -39.48 -12.32
N ARG A 75 21.61 -38.56 -13.26
CA ARG A 75 22.42 -37.37 -13.04
C ARG A 75 21.51 -36.26 -12.53
N GLU A 76 21.53 -36.12 -11.20
CA GLU A 76 21.02 -34.99 -10.43
C GLU A 76 19.61 -34.56 -10.82
N LEU A 77 18.62 -35.32 -10.37
CA LEU A 77 17.27 -34.79 -10.25
C LEU A 77 17.33 -33.55 -9.35
N PRO A 78 17.07 -32.33 -9.87
CA PRO A 78 17.02 -31.15 -9.04
C PRO A 78 15.96 -31.37 -7.97
N ASN A 79 16.29 -31.06 -6.73
CA ASN A 79 15.37 -31.19 -5.62
C ASN A 79 14.35 -30.06 -5.75
N VAL A 80 13.31 -30.30 -6.57
CA VAL A 80 12.28 -29.33 -6.90
C VAL A 80 11.65 -28.72 -5.64
N GLU A 81 11.54 -29.49 -4.55
CA GLU A 81 11.04 -28.99 -3.27
C GLU A 81 12.00 -27.97 -2.63
N TYR A 82 13.30 -28.26 -2.63
CA TYR A 82 14.32 -27.34 -2.10
C TYR A 82 14.43 -26.08 -2.96
N ASP A 83 14.35 -26.23 -4.28
CA ASP A 83 14.37 -25.10 -5.22
C ASP A 83 13.11 -24.23 -5.04
N LEU A 84 11.94 -24.84 -4.93
CA LEU A 84 10.67 -24.14 -4.68
C LEU A 84 10.68 -23.44 -3.32
N GLN A 85 11.22 -24.09 -2.28
CA GLN A 85 11.36 -23.49 -0.95
C GLN A 85 12.33 -22.30 -0.98
N THR A 86 13.45 -22.42 -1.69
CA THR A 86 14.42 -21.34 -1.89
C THR A 86 13.79 -20.18 -2.65
N ASP A 87 13.03 -20.48 -3.70
CA ASP A 87 12.29 -19.49 -4.46
C ASP A 87 11.22 -18.81 -3.61
N LEU A 88 10.47 -19.54 -2.77
CA LEU A 88 9.51 -18.98 -1.83
C LEU A 88 10.15 -18.01 -0.83
N TYR A 89 11.33 -18.33 -0.29
CA TYR A 89 12.07 -17.40 0.56
C TYR A 89 12.60 -16.18 -0.21
N ARG A 90 13.05 -16.38 -1.45
CA ARG A 90 13.44 -15.29 -2.34
C ARG A 90 12.25 -14.38 -2.69
N PHE A 91 11.07 -14.96 -2.92
CA PHE A 91 9.80 -14.25 -3.08
C PHE A 91 9.38 -13.52 -1.80
N ALA A 92 9.65 -14.13 -0.64
CA ALA A 92 9.46 -13.47 0.64
C ALA A 92 10.41 -12.27 0.81
N GLY A 93 11.37 -12.01 -0.08
CA GLY A 93 12.14 -10.77 -0.09
C GLY A 93 13.35 -10.75 0.86
N PHE A 94 13.71 -11.90 1.45
CA PHE A 94 14.97 -12.05 2.18
C PHE A 94 15.40 -13.51 2.22
N TRP A 95 16.69 -13.78 2.05
CA TRP A 95 17.22 -15.14 2.09
C TRP A 95 18.65 -15.16 2.62
N CYS A 96 19.04 -16.29 3.21
CA CYS A 96 20.41 -16.55 3.60
C CYS A 96 21.20 -17.00 2.37
N VAL A 97 22.20 -16.24 1.96
CA VAL A 97 22.99 -16.48 0.74
C VAL A 97 24.26 -17.26 1.05
N LYS A 98 24.76 -17.11 2.26
CA LYS A 98 25.94 -17.80 2.75
C LYS A 98 25.68 -18.26 4.17
N SER A 99 25.85 -19.56 4.41
CA SER A 99 25.83 -20.16 5.74
C SER A 99 27.09 -21.00 5.91
N GLN A 100 28.03 -20.51 6.71
CA GLN A 100 29.21 -21.23 7.16
C GLN A 100 29.15 -21.38 8.67
N ARG A 101 29.98 -22.27 9.26
CA ARG A 101 29.91 -22.65 10.68
C ARG A 101 29.77 -21.46 11.65
N HIS A 102 30.40 -20.33 11.35
CA HIS A 102 30.42 -19.13 12.22
C HIS A 102 30.03 -17.85 11.49
N GLU A 103 29.45 -17.94 10.28
CA GLU A 103 29.15 -16.78 9.46
C GLU A 103 27.86 -16.99 8.67
N LEU A 104 26.96 -16.01 8.74
CA LEU A 104 25.72 -15.94 7.98
C LEU A 104 25.68 -14.64 7.17
N ILE A 105 25.25 -14.70 5.92
CA ILE A 105 24.97 -13.50 5.11
C ILE A 105 23.52 -13.56 4.65
N PHE A 106 22.77 -12.51 4.98
CA PHE A 106 21.38 -12.34 4.56
C PHE A 106 21.30 -11.24 3.52
N ASN A 107 20.64 -11.54 2.41
CA ASN A 107 20.28 -10.56 1.39
C ASN A 107 18.81 -10.18 1.52
N PHE A 108 18.51 -8.92 1.24
CA PHE A 108 17.16 -8.37 1.21
C PHE A 108 16.87 -7.88 -0.21
N THR A 109 15.80 -8.38 -0.79
CA THR A 109 15.27 -7.87 -2.06
C THR A 109 14.03 -7.06 -1.80
N SER A 110 13.92 -5.95 -2.51
CA SER A 110 12.63 -5.32 -2.70
C SER A 110 11.83 -6.08 -3.76
N SER A 111 10.50 -6.02 -3.66
CA SER A 111 9.57 -6.48 -4.69
C SER A 111 9.66 -5.69 -6.01
N ASN A 112 10.52 -4.67 -6.09
CA ASN A 112 10.66 -3.85 -7.27
C ASN A 112 11.43 -4.57 -8.39
N LYS A 113 10.79 -4.70 -9.56
CA LYS A 113 11.35 -5.39 -10.73
C LYS A 113 12.51 -4.62 -11.38
N GLU A 114 12.62 -3.32 -11.12
CA GLU A 114 13.63 -2.43 -11.74
C GLU A 114 14.96 -2.37 -10.98
N GLN A 115 15.00 -2.77 -9.69
CA GLN A 115 16.20 -2.75 -8.87
C GLN A 115 16.83 -4.14 -8.71
N LYS A 116 17.12 -4.83 -9.82
CA LYS A 116 17.79 -6.13 -9.77
C LYS A 116 19.22 -6.08 -9.20
N ASP A 117 19.84 -4.90 -9.18
CA ASP A 117 21.28 -4.74 -8.88
C ASP A 117 21.59 -4.25 -7.45
N TYR A 118 20.61 -3.71 -6.72
CA TYR A 118 20.81 -3.19 -5.35
C TYR A 118 20.43 -4.25 -4.32
N THR A 119 21.34 -5.19 -4.10
CA THR A 119 21.11 -6.21 -3.07
C THR A 119 21.60 -5.66 -1.72
N TYR A 120 20.66 -5.28 -0.85
CA TYR A 120 20.99 -4.94 0.53
C TYR A 120 21.35 -6.21 1.29
N ALA A 121 22.30 -6.12 2.22
CA ALA A 121 22.80 -7.29 2.90
C ALA A 121 23.28 -6.99 4.32
N VAL A 122 23.21 -8.00 5.18
CA VAL A 122 23.86 -8.00 6.50
C VAL A 122 24.64 -9.30 6.68
N GLN A 123 25.87 -9.17 7.18
CA GLN A 123 26.71 -10.28 7.60
C GLN A 123 26.63 -10.40 9.11
N ILE A 124 26.57 -11.63 9.61
CA ILE A 124 26.45 -11.95 11.03
C ILE A 124 27.45 -13.04 11.36
N PHE A 125 28.23 -12.84 12.41
CA PHE A 125 29.15 -13.86 12.93
C PHE A 125 28.54 -14.53 14.16
N ILE A 126 28.74 -15.84 14.29
CA ILE A 126 28.29 -16.64 15.44
C ILE A 126 29.49 -17.35 16.05
N GLU A 127 29.92 -16.90 17.23
CA GLU A 127 31.05 -17.48 17.97
C GLU A 127 30.64 -17.70 19.43
N ASN A 128 30.95 -18.87 20.00
CA ASN A 128 30.66 -19.18 21.40
C ASN A 128 29.20 -18.92 21.82
N LYS A 129 28.25 -19.25 20.93
CA LYS A 129 26.80 -18.99 21.07
C LYS A 129 26.41 -17.51 21.17
N LYS A 130 27.33 -16.59 20.84
CA LYS A 130 27.05 -15.17 20.73
C LYS A 130 27.05 -14.77 19.27
N SER A 131 26.10 -13.91 18.89
CA SER A 131 26.07 -13.34 17.55
C SER A 131 26.50 -11.88 17.54
N THR A 132 27.22 -11.48 16.49
CA THR A 132 27.70 -10.11 16.29
C THR A 132 27.48 -9.68 14.84
N LEU A 133 27.29 -8.37 14.64
CA LEU A 133 27.08 -7.79 13.32
C LEU A 133 28.44 -7.63 12.64
N GLY A 134 28.57 -8.19 11.44
CA GLY A 134 29.70 -7.99 10.55
C GLY A 134 29.49 -6.79 9.62
N LYS A 135 29.88 -6.95 8.37
CA LYS A 135 29.65 -5.93 7.32
C LYS A 135 28.18 -5.88 6.92
N TRP A 136 27.74 -4.72 6.47
CA TRP A 136 26.39 -4.55 5.94
C TRP A 136 26.38 -3.56 4.79
N VAL A 137 25.37 -3.70 3.92
CA VAL A 137 25.03 -2.79 2.83
C VAL A 137 23.54 -2.49 2.98
N MET A 138 23.21 -1.31 3.49
CA MET A 138 21.86 -0.89 3.81
C MET A 138 21.62 0.54 3.28
N PRO A 139 20.37 0.93 2.98
CA PRO A 139 20.06 2.30 2.65
C PRO A 139 20.57 3.29 3.70
N MET A 140 21.07 4.45 3.25
CA MET A 140 21.64 5.48 4.14
C MET A 140 20.65 5.99 5.21
N SER A 141 19.35 5.83 4.97
CA SER A 141 18.29 6.19 5.93
C SER A 141 18.21 5.26 7.16
N ILE A 142 18.88 4.11 7.10
CA ILE A 142 18.85 3.07 8.12
C ILE A 142 20.07 3.19 9.03
N ASN A 143 19.83 3.40 10.32
CA ASN A 143 20.88 3.39 11.33
C ASN A 143 20.97 1.98 11.96
N MET A 144 22.07 1.28 11.68
CA MET A 144 22.28 -0.08 12.18
C MET A 144 22.47 -0.15 13.70
N ASP A 145 23.08 0.86 14.32
CA ASP A 145 23.23 0.91 15.78
C ASP A 145 21.87 1.04 16.45
N GLN A 146 20.98 1.85 15.86
CA GLN A 146 19.59 1.94 16.31
C GLN A 146 18.87 0.59 16.14
N LEU A 147 18.98 -0.07 15.00
CA LEU A 147 18.37 -1.39 14.79
C LEU A 147 18.87 -2.46 15.77
N LEU A 148 20.17 -2.43 16.10
CA LEU A 148 20.75 -3.32 17.10
C LEU A 148 20.26 -3.02 18.52
N SER A 149 19.92 -1.75 18.81
CA SER A 149 19.31 -1.38 20.09
C SER A 149 17.86 -1.85 20.21
N GLU A 150 17.10 -1.80 19.11
CA GLU A 150 15.69 -2.23 19.04
C GLU A 150 15.57 -3.76 18.99
N THR A 151 16.45 -4.40 18.22
CA THR A 151 16.49 -5.85 18.01
C THR A 151 17.92 -6.39 18.21
N PRO A 152 18.35 -6.59 19.47
CA PRO A 152 19.70 -7.11 19.76
C PRO A 152 19.90 -8.52 19.21
N ILE A 153 21.12 -8.84 18.76
CA ILE A 153 21.48 -10.14 18.17
C ILE A 153 22.37 -11.00 19.08
N LYS A 154 22.26 -10.82 20.39
CA LYS A 154 23.17 -11.43 21.38
C LYS A 154 23.20 -12.95 21.27
N GLU A 155 22.06 -13.58 20.99
CA GLU A 155 21.95 -15.03 20.81
C GLU A 155 21.44 -15.41 19.41
N PRO A 156 21.76 -16.62 18.89
CA PRO A 156 21.31 -17.06 17.57
C PRO A 156 19.79 -17.05 17.37
N LYS A 157 19.02 -17.20 18.45
CA LYS A 157 17.55 -17.17 18.43
C LYS A 157 17.00 -15.79 18.07
N ASP A 158 17.75 -14.72 18.34
CA ASP A 158 17.33 -13.34 18.11
C ASP A 158 17.54 -12.89 16.65
N LEU A 159 18.32 -13.68 15.89
CA LEU A 159 18.68 -13.38 14.50
C LEU A 159 17.48 -13.23 13.58
N ILE A 160 16.47 -14.08 13.76
CA ILE A 160 15.26 -14.04 12.93
C ILE A 160 14.56 -12.70 13.08
N SER A 161 14.43 -12.20 14.32
CA SER A 161 13.77 -10.91 14.60
C SER A 161 14.56 -9.75 14.02
N PHE A 162 15.88 -9.75 14.18
CA PHE A 162 16.76 -8.73 13.63
C PHE A 162 16.73 -8.69 12.09
N VAL A 163 16.84 -9.84 11.43
CA VAL A 163 16.79 -9.95 9.96
C VAL A 163 15.42 -9.49 9.44
N LYS A 164 14.32 -9.88 10.11
CA LYS A 164 12.98 -9.38 9.79
C LYS A 164 12.88 -7.86 9.93
N ASN A 165 13.48 -7.28 10.97
CA ASN A 165 13.50 -5.84 11.18
C ASN A 165 14.29 -5.13 10.07
N CYS A 166 15.50 -5.59 9.77
CA CYS A 166 16.31 -5.08 8.65
C CYS A 166 15.52 -5.05 7.34
N LYS A 167 14.87 -6.18 7.00
CA LYS A 167 14.02 -6.28 5.82
C LYS A 167 12.86 -5.29 5.84
N HIS A 168 12.20 -5.12 6.98
CA HIS A 168 11.09 -4.17 7.12
C HIS A 168 11.52 -2.73 6.83
N HIS A 169 12.66 -2.31 7.36
CA HIS A 169 13.22 -0.98 7.06
C HIS A 169 13.60 -0.82 5.58
N VAL A 170 14.23 -1.84 4.98
CA VAL A 170 14.55 -1.87 3.54
C VAL A 170 13.27 -1.75 2.69
N ALA A 171 12.21 -2.48 3.05
CA ALA A 171 10.93 -2.39 2.36
C ALA A 171 10.32 -1.00 2.48
N CYS A 172 10.34 -0.40 3.68
CA CYS A 172 9.83 0.95 3.90
C CYS A 172 10.63 2.01 3.14
N TYR A 173 11.95 1.87 3.06
CA TYR A 173 12.80 2.72 2.21
C TYR A 173 12.41 2.60 0.74
N THR A 174 12.29 1.37 0.24
CA THR A 174 12.03 1.15 -1.19
C THR A 174 10.65 1.67 -1.60
N VAL A 175 9.62 1.46 -0.77
CA VAL A 175 8.28 2.02 -1.02
C VAL A 175 8.30 3.54 -1.05
N ARG A 176 9.09 4.21 -0.19
CA ARG A 176 9.21 5.67 -0.20
C ARG A 176 9.91 6.17 -1.45
N GLN A 177 11.01 5.52 -1.84
CA GLN A 177 11.73 5.81 -3.07
C GLN A 177 10.81 5.65 -4.30
N GLU A 178 10.06 4.56 -4.39
CA GLU A 178 9.10 4.32 -5.48
C GLU A 178 8.03 5.39 -5.54
N GLN A 179 7.43 5.74 -4.40
CA GLN A 179 6.40 6.78 -4.36
C GLN A 179 6.97 8.15 -4.75
N PHE A 180 8.20 8.46 -4.36
CA PHE A 180 8.89 9.67 -4.78
C PHE A 180 9.12 9.68 -6.29
N LEU A 181 9.73 8.63 -6.85
CA LEU A 181 10.04 8.53 -8.28
C LEU A 181 8.76 8.56 -9.14
N SER A 182 7.69 7.90 -8.67
CA SER A 182 6.39 7.92 -9.33
C SER A 182 5.80 9.33 -9.37
N LEU A 183 5.80 10.04 -8.24
CA LEU A 183 5.34 11.42 -8.20
C LEU A 183 6.24 12.34 -9.03
N GLN A 184 7.56 12.20 -8.94
CA GLN A 184 8.53 12.98 -9.71
C GLN A 184 8.28 12.85 -11.21
N LYS A 185 8.08 11.62 -11.69
CA LYS A 185 7.70 11.36 -13.09
C LYS A 185 6.36 12.00 -13.42
N HIS A 186 5.37 11.86 -12.55
CA HIS A 186 4.03 12.40 -12.74
C HIS A 186 4.02 13.94 -12.85
N ILE A 187 4.83 14.64 -12.05
CA ILE A 187 4.88 16.11 -12.05
C ILE A 187 5.96 16.69 -12.97
N SER A 188 6.76 15.87 -13.64
CA SER A 188 7.94 16.30 -14.41
C SER A 188 7.64 17.33 -15.51
N GLN A 189 6.40 17.34 -16.02
CA GLN A 189 5.94 18.26 -17.06
C GLN A 189 5.07 19.40 -16.50
N ILE A 190 4.84 19.42 -15.18
CA ILE A 190 3.98 20.41 -14.54
C ILE A 190 4.83 21.63 -14.18
N LYS A 191 4.52 22.78 -14.79
CA LYS A 191 5.10 24.07 -14.38
C LYS A 191 4.65 24.41 -12.96
N TYR A 192 5.44 25.22 -12.24
CA TYR A 192 5.07 25.75 -10.92
C TYR A 192 4.86 24.69 -9.82
N CYS A 193 5.52 23.54 -9.96
CA CYS A 193 5.59 22.48 -8.96
C CYS A 193 7.01 21.92 -8.92
N THR A 194 7.60 21.77 -7.73
CA THR A 194 8.91 21.12 -7.59
C THR A 194 8.89 20.09 -6.47
N LEU A 195 9.62 18.99 -6.67
CA LEU A 195 9.72 17.91 -5.70
C LEU A 195 11.18 17.63 -5.40
N GLN A 196 11.51 17.61 -4.11
CA GLN A 196 12.86 17.37 -3.60
C GLN A 196 12.83 16.35 -2.47
N THR A 197 13.96 15.73 -2.19
CA THR A 197 14.10 14.78 -1.08
C THR A 197 15.53 14.73 -0.56
N ASP A 198 15.68 14.28 0.68
CA ASP A 198 16.98 13.89 1.22
C ASP A 198 17.44 12.53 0.64
N ILE A 199 18.72 12.21 0.81
CA ILE A 199 19.34 10.96 0.32
C ILE A 199 18.61 9.71 0.87
N GLY A 200 17.92 9.82 2.01
CA GLY A 200 17.22 8.73 2.67
C GLY A 200 15.71 8.63 2.43
N PHE A 201 15.11 9.51 1.61
CA PHE A 201 13.66 9.63 1.47
C PHE A 201 12.93 9.71 2.84
N ARG A 202 13.57 10.36 3.83
CA ARG A 202 12.98 10.64 5.16
C ARG A 202 12.33 12.02 5.22
N LEU A 203 12.69 12.90 4.30
CA LEU A 203 12.07 14.18 4.04
C LEU A 203 11.79 14.28 2.55
N ILE A 204 10.52 14.41 2.19
CA ILE A 204 10.09 14.74 0.83
C ILE A 204 9.45 16.12 0.90
N SER A 205 9.96 17.06 0.11
CA SER A 205 9.48 18.43 0.04
C SER A 205 8.79 18.65 -1.30
N LEU A 206 7.52 19.06 -1.26
CA LEU A 206 6.73 19.43 -2.42
C LEU A 206 6.48 20.94 -2.36
N GLU A 207 6.98 21.67 -3.34
CA GLU A 207 6.73 23.11 -3.47
C GLU A 207 5.66 23.35 -4.52
N LEU A 208 4.63 24.11 -4.15
CA LEU A 208 3.52 24.51 -5.01
C LEU A 208 3.53 26.03 -5.12
N PHE A 209 3.75 26.54 -6.33
CA PHE A 209 3.78 27.98 -6.57
C PHE A 209 2.38 28.47 -6.98
N GLY A 210 1.97 29.62 -6.46
CA GLY A 210 0.68 30.22 -6.80
C GLY A 210 -0.55 29.48 -6.26
N THR A 211 -0.48 28.87 -5.07
CA THR A 211 -1.69 28.34 -4.41
C THR A 211 -2.61 29.49 -4.01
N TYR A 212 -3.85 29.47 -4.48
CA TYR A 212 -4.88 30.45 -4.18
C TYR A 212 -5.69 30.05 -2.95
N ASP A 213 -5.79 30.95 -1.98
CA ASP A 213 -6.63 30.84 -0.79
C ASP A 213 -7.92 31.62 -1.02
N LYS A 214 -9.03 30.88 -1.19
CA LYS A 214 -10.35 31.44 -1.51
C LYS A 214 -10.88 32.36 -0.41
N GLU A 215 -10.62 32.06 0.85
CA GLU A 215 -11.18 32.80 1.98
C GLU A 215 -10.46 34.14 2.16
N ASN A 216 -9.14 34.13 2.05
CA ASN A 216 -8.33 35.33 2.21
C ASN A 216 -8.08 36.08 0.89
N ASN A 217 -8.59 35.57 -0.23
CA ASN A 217 -8.42 36.10 -1.58
C ASN A 217 -6.94 36.44 -1.89
N LYS A 218 -6.04 35.49 -1.63
CA LYS A 218 -4.59 35.71 -1.78
C LYS A 218 -3.89 34.50 -2.39
N TYR A 219 -2.79 34.76 -3.09
CA TYR A 219 -1.88 33.74 -3.59
C TYR A 219 -0.71 33.54 -2.62
N MET A 220 -0.25 32.30 -2.51
CA MET A 220 0.93 31.96 -1.72
C MET A 220 1.72 30.81 -2.35
N ASN A 221 3.03 30.83 -2.13
CA ASN A 221 3.94 29.74 -2.53
C ASN A 221 4.15 28.83 -1.33
N LEU A 222 3.62 27.62 -1.40
CA LEU A 222 3.65 26.64 -0.31
C LEU A 222 4.82 25.69 -0.47
N ILE A 223 5.47 25.38 0.66
CA ILE A 223 6.45 24.30 0.77
C ILE A 223 5.87 23.28 1.75
N ILE A 224 5.57 22.09 1.26
CA ILE A 224 4.97 20.99 2.02
C ILE A 224 6.07 19.98 2.34
N HIS A 225 6.39 19.83 3.62
CA HIS A 225 7.38 18.90 4.12
C HIS A 225 6.72 17.64 4.66
N LEU A 226 6.93 16.51 3.99
CA LEU A 226 6.50 15.19 4.41
C LEU A 226 7.66 14.49 5.14
N ARG A 227 7.52 14.25 6.45
CA ARG A 227 8.55 13.61 7.28
C ARG A 227 8.22 12.15 7.58
N TYR A 228 9.22 11.30 7.49
CA TYR A 228 9.10 9.84 7.64
C TYR A 228 10.07 9.31 8.70
N TYR A 229 9.60 8.30 9.45
CA TYR A 229 10.49 7.41 10.19
C TYR A 229 11.11 6.39 9.24
N SER A 230 12.28 5.86 9.61
CA SER A 230 12.99 4.87 8.79
C SER A 230 12.20 3.57 8.61
N ASP A 231 11.32 3.24 9.55
CA ASP A 231 10.48 2.03 9.61
C ASP A 231 9.05 2.24 9.09
N LYS A 232 8.73 3.40 8.51
CA LYS A 232 7.39 3.72 7.99
C LYS A 232 7.44 4.15 6.53
N ALA A 233 6.51 3.62 5.74
CA ALA A 233 6.29 4.04 4.35
C ALA A 233 5.34 5.25 4.21
N ARG A 234 4.69 5.67 5.31
CA ARG A 234 3.77 6.81 5.36
C ARG A 234 4.36 7.93 6.22
N PRO A 235 4.09 9.21 5.89
CA PRO A 235 4.63 10.31 6.67
C PRO A 235 3.97 10.37 8.04
N TYR A 236 4.76 10.57 9.09
CA TYR A 236 4.24 10.77 10.44
C TYR A 236 3.89 12.25 10.68
N ALA A 237 4.64 13.17 10.08
CA ALA A 237 4.42 14.60 10.17
C ALA A 237 4.32 15.23 8.78
N ILE A 238 3.46 16.25 8.71
CA ILE A 238 3.29 17.12 7.54
C ILE A 238 3.41 18.54 8.07
N GLU A 239 4.44 19.24 7.61
CA GLU A 239 4.72 20.64 7.94
C GLU A 239 4.52 21.48 6.68
N VAL A 240 4.08 22.72 6.86
CA VAL A 240 3.84 23.63 5.75
C VAL A 240 4.47 24.98 6.06
N ASP A 241 5.34 25.39 5.16
CA ASP A 241 6.01 26.68 5.17
C ASP A 241 5.66 27.47 3.91
N THR A 242 6.06 28.74 3.87
CA THR A 242 5.97 29.58 2.67
C THR A 242 7.36 29.92 2.17
N ARG A 243 7.51 30.07 0.85
CA ARG A 243 8.79 30.44 0.25
C ARG A 243 9.30 31.79 0.74
N ASP A 244 8.38 32.74 0.94
CA ASP A 244 8.70 34.10 1.38
C ASP A 244 9.02 34.17 2.88
N LYS A 245 9.07 33.02 3.57
CA LYS A 245 9.28 32.88 5.02
C LYS A 245 8.27 33.66 5.86
N SER A 246 7.17 34.09 5.25
CA SER A 246 6.06 34.73 5.94
C SER A 246 5.40 33.67 6.84
N LYS A 247 5.19 34.05 8.10
CA LYS A 247 4.59 33.13 9.08
C LYS A 247 3.10 32.98 8.72
N LEU A 248 2.71 31.76 8.31
CA LEU A 248 1.29 31.44 8.17
C LEU A 248 0.58 31.59 9.50
N SER A 249 -0.63 32.15 9.48
CA SER A 249 -1.50 32.21 10.66
C SER A 249 -1.86 30.80 11.12
N ASP A 250 -2.15 30.65 12.41
CA ASP A 250 -2.48 29.35 12.98
C ASP A 250 -3.77 28.77 12.38
N GLU A 251 -4.73 29.63 12.03
CA GLU A 251 -5.95 29.23 11.33
C GLU A 251 -5.65 28.67 9.94
N THR A 252 -4.85 29.37 9.11
CA THR A 252 -4.46 28.88 7.77
C THR A 252 -3.70 27.56 7.88
N LYS A 253 -2.80 27.42 8.89
CA LYS A 253 -2.09 26.16 9.14
C LYS A 253 -3.03 25.01 9.48
N GLN A 254 -4.06 25.23 10.29
CA GLN A 254 -5.05 24.18 10.61
C GLN A 254 -5.83 23.73 9.37
N LYS A 255 -6.27 24.68 8.54
CA LYS A 255 -6.98 24.40 7.29
C LYS A 255 -6.08 23.62 6.30
N LEU A 256 -4.83 24.05 6.13
CA LEU A 256 -3.84 23.34 5.32
C LEU A 256 -3.59 21.91 5.83
N LYS A 257 -3.50 21.70 7.15
CA LYS A 257 -3.37 20.35 7.73
C LYS A 257 -4.55 19.45 7.36
N SER A 258 -5.77 20.00 7.31
CA SER A 258 -6.96 19.25 6.89
C SER A 258 -6.87 18.86 5.42
N TRP A 259 -6.54 19.82 4.54
CA TRP A 259 -6.36 19.60 3.10
C TRP A 259 -5.28 18.55 2.80
N LEU A 260 -4.14 18.63 3.49
CA LEU A 260 -2.99 17.74 3.28
C LEU A 260 -3.11 16.37 3.96
N LYS A 261 -4.19 16.10 4.70
CA LYS A 261 -4.40 14.82 5.40
C LYS A 261 -4.34 13.62 4.45
N LYS A 262 -4.63 13.80 3.15
CA LYS A 262 -4.58 12.75 2.13
C LYS A 262 -3.21 12.06 2.03
N PHE A 263 -2.11 12.79 2.26
CA PHE A 263 -0.75 12.22 2.24
C PHE A 263 -0.50 11.19 3.35
N ARG A 264 -1.30 11.19 4.42
CA ARG A 264 -1.26 10.14 5.46
C ARG A 264 -2.04 8.89 5.07
N MET A 265 -3.02 9.01 4.17
CA MET A 265 -3.98 7.96 3.82
C MET A 265 -3.60 7.21 2.55
N TYR A 266 -3.06 7.92 1.56
CA TYR A 266 -2.80 7.40 0.22
C TYR A 266 -1.32 7.43 -0.13
N ASN A 267 -0.94 6.76 -1.22
CA ASN A 267 0.39 6.92 -1.81
C ASN A 267 0.59 8.36 -2.31
N LEU A 268 1.84 8.84 -2.40
CA LEU A 268 2.14 10.24 -2.72
C LEU A 268 1.40 10.74 -3.96
N GLN A 269 1.46 10.00 -5.07
CA GLN A 269 0.83 10.42 -6.32
C GLN A 269 -0.69 10.49 -6.20
N THR A 270 -1.34 9.45 -5.66
CA THR A 270 -2.79 9.48 -5.43
C THR A 270 -3.21 10.56 -4.43
N ALA A 271 -2.40 10.82 -3.41
CA ALA A 271 -2.67 11.92 -2.47
C ALA A 271 -2.59 13.28 -3.20
N PHE A 272 -1.56 13.47 -4.03
CA PHE A 272 -1.39 14.64 -4.88
C PHE A 272 -2.61 14.83 -5.81
N ASP A 273 -2.99 13.81 -6.58
CA ASP A 273 -4.16 13.88 -7.46
C ASP A 273 -5.46 14.24 -6.73
N LYS A 274 -5.61 13.77 -5.50
CA LYS A 274 -6.79 14.06 -4.68
C LYS A 274 -6.82 15.50 -4.19
N ILE A 275 -5.69 16.05 -3.74
CA ILE A 275 -5.66 17.45 -3.30
C ILE A 275 -5.92 18.43 -4.44
N LEU A 276 -5.67 18.02 -5.69
CA LEU A 276 -5.95 18.82 -6.90
C LEU A 276 -7.42 18.81 -7.32
N LYS A 277 -8.13 17.70 -7.07
CA LYS A 277 -9.51 17.50 -7.55
C LYS A 277 -10.58 17.87 -6.53
N GLU A 278 -10.23 17.89 -5.25
CA GLU A 278 -11.18 18.14 -4.17
C GLU A 278 -11.52 19.63 -4.09
N ASP A 279 -12.80 19.95 -4.03
CA ASP A 279 -13.23 21.33 -3.80
C ASP A 279 -12.81 21.74 -2.40
N SER A 280 -11.75 22.55 -2.33
CA SER A 280 -11.05 22.93 -1.11
C SER A 280 -11.00 24.45 -1.01
N ILE A 281 -10.68 24.92 0.20
CA ILE A 281 -10.38 26.33 0.49
C ILE A 281 -9.14 26.78 -0.28
N PHE A 282 -8.21 25.86 -0.51
CA PHE A 282 -7.00 26.08 -1.29
C PHE A 282 -7.17 25.49 -2.69
N ILE A 283 -6.97 26.32 -3.71
CA ILE A 283 -6.89 25.87 -5.09
C ILE A 283 -5.45 26.00 -5.54
N TRP A 284 -4.91 24.92 -6.09
CA TRP A 284 -3.72 25.01 -6.93
C TRP A 284 -4.07 24.40 -8.28
N THR A 285 -3.99 25.22 -9.33
CA THR A 285 -4.28 24.79 -10.70
C THR A 285 -2.97 24.52 -11.42
N GLN A 286 -2.94 23.38 -12.11
CA GLN A 286 -1.90 23.09 -13.08
C GLN A 286 -2.04 24.08 -14.25
N THR A 287 -1.35 25.21 -14.18
CA THR A 287 -1.35 26.20 -15.25
C THR A 287 -0.30 25.78 -16.29
N ASN A 288 -0.76 25.40 -17.48
CA ASN A 288 0.11 25.34 -18.66
C ASN A 288 0.31 26.72 -19.28
N ASP A 289 -0.57 27.68 -18.98
CA ASP A 289 -0.55 29.04 -19.51
C ASP A 289 0.13 30.03 -18.55
N GLU A 290 0.97 30.88 -19.13
CA GLU A 290 1.78 31.90 -18.45
C GLU A 290 0.95 33.11 -17.97
N SER A 291 -0.36 33.13 -18.24
CA SER A 291 -1.22 34.31 -18.09
C SER A 291 -1.65 34.65 -16.66
N LEU A 292 -1.58 33.73 -15.70
CA LEU A 292 -2.00 34.01 -14.32
C LEU A 292 -0.92 34.65 -13.44
N LEU A 293 0.31 34.77 -13.92
CA LEU A 293 1.44 35.27 -13.13
C LEU A 293 1.95 36.66 -13.54
N GLU A 294 1.34 37.31 -14.54
CA GLU A 294 1.63 38.72 -14.86
C GLU A 294 1.02 39.71 -13.85
N LEU A 295 0.35 39.24 -12.80
CA LEU A 295 -0.34 40.11 -11.82
C LEU A 295 0.49 40.45 -10.56
N ASN A 296 1.76 40.09 -10.46
CA ASN A 296 2.63 40.52 -9.34
C ASN A 296 4.09 40.75 -9.77
N VAL A 297 4.33 41.82 -10.53
CA VAL A 297 5.61 42.55 -10.52
C VAL A 297 5.41 43.89 -9.81
#